data_AF-A0A967N8U8-F1
#
_entry.id   AF-A0A967N8U8-F1
#
_cell.length_a   1.000
_cell.length_b   1.000
_cell.length_c   1.000
_cell.angle_alpha   90.00
_cell.angle_beta   90.00
_cell.angle_gamma   90.00
#
_symmetry.space_group_name_H-M   'P 1'
#
loop_
_entity.id
_entity.type
_entity.pdbx_description
1 polymer ?
#
loop_
_entity_poly.entity_id
_entity_poly.type
_entity_poly.pdbx_seq_one_letter_code
_entity_poly.pdbx_strand_id
1 'polypeptide(L)' 'LKGTDPEEANPWIRIPLPTGLGETRNALVVRSAEAVLAIGGSWGTLSEIALAKKMGLDVGFLGTPPAEGLGLPGFAGAE' A
#
# COMPACT_ATOMS: atom_id res chain seq x y z
N LEU A 1 3.54 -7.16 10.33
CA LEU A 1 2.14 -7.39 10.73
C LEU A 1 1.69 -6.20 11.56
N LYS A 2 0.38 -5.97 11.68
CA LYS A 2 -0.16 -4.80 12.39
C LYS A 2 0.03 -4.99 13.90
N GLY A 3 -0.27 -6.20 14.37
CA GLY A 3 -0.04 -6.65 15.74
C GLY A 3 1.38 -7.14 16.01
N THR A 4 1.52 -7.75 17.18
CA THR A 4 2.77 -8.30 17.73
C THR A 4 2.86 -9.82 17.62
N ASP A 5 1.83 -10.48 17.11
CA ASP A 5 1.80 -11.93 16.93
C ASP A 5 2.28 -12.31 15.51
N PRO A 6 3.37 -13.08 15.36
CA PRO A 6 3.83 -13.57 14.06
C PRO A 6 2.87 -14.56 13.40
N GLU A 7 2.01 -15.25 14.17
CA GLU A 7 1.06 -16.25 13.66
C GLU A 7 -0.12 -15.61 12.89
N GLU A 8 -0.30 -14.28 13.00
CA GLU A 8 -1.25 -13.52 12.16
C GLU A 8 -0.80 -13.44 10.68
N ALA A 9 0.40 -13.91 10.35
CA ALA A 9 0.90 -13.93 8.98
C ALA A 9 0.11 -14.91 8.10
N ASN A 10 -0.13 -14.51 6.84
CA ASN A 10 -0.69 -15.44 5.87
C ASN A 10 0.35 -16.52 5.48
N PRO A 11 -0.08 -17.68 4.94
CA PRO A 11 0.81 -18.80 4.63
C PRO A 11 1.90 -18.52 3.58
N TRP A 12 1.81 -17.40 2.87
CA TRP A 12 2.77 -17.00 1.84
C TRP A 12 3.91 -16.13 2.39
N ILE A 13 3.81 -15.67 3.63
CA ILE A 13 4.87 -14.88 4.28
C ILE A 13 5.93 -15.83 4.84
N ARG A 14 7.14 -15.76 4.27
CA ARG A 14 8.30 -16.53 4.75
C ARG A 14 8.93 -15.96 6.03
N ILE A 15 8.96 -14.63 6.15
CA ILE A 15 9.59 -13.93 7.28
C ILE A 15 8.55 -12.96 7.87
N PRO A 16 7.81 -13.37 8.91
CA PRO A 16 6.86 -12.50 9.56
C PRO A 16 7.60 -11.44 10.39
N LEU A 17 7.24 -10.17 10.20
CA LEU A 17 7.75 -9.05 11.00
C LEU A 17 6.59 -8.45 11.81
N PRO A 18 6.26 -8.95 13.00
CA PRO A 18 5.14 -8.45 13.81
C PRO A 18 5.52 -7.14 14.53
N THR A 19 5.33 -5.99 13.87
CA THR A 19 5.90 -4.73 14.33
C THR A 19 5.13 -4.08 15.48
N GLY A 20 3.85 -4.42 15.71
CA GLY A 20 3.00 -3.74 16.69
C GLY A 20 2.71 -2.26 16.36
N LEU A 21 2.99 -1.81 15.14
CA LEU A 21 2.92 -0.40 14.73
C LEU A 21 1.59 -0.01 14.07
N GLY A 22 0.59 -0.90 14.03
CA GLY A 22 -0.67 -0.62 13.34
C GLY A 22 -0.43 -0.23 11.87
N GLU A 23 -1.02 0.88 11.42
CA GLU A 23 -0.85 1.42 10.06
C GLU A 23 0.50 2.12 9.85
N THR A 24 1.18 2.57 10.91
CA THR A 24 2.49 3.23 10.79
C THR A 24 3.55 2.30 10.19
N ARG A 25 3.34 0.98 10.26
CA ARG A 25 4.18 -0.02 9.58
C ARG A 25 4.26 0.16 8.06
N ASN A 26 3.28 0.81 7.44
CA ASN A 26 3.26 0.95 5.98
C ASN A 26 4.45 1.79 5.50
N ALA A 27 4.94 2.71 6.35
CA ALA A 27 6.19 3.44 6.08
C ALA A 27 7.43 2.54 6.05
N LEU A 28 7.50 1.54 6.92
CA LEU A 28 8.59 0.55 6.89
C LEU A 28 8.52 -0.30 5.62
N VAL A 29 7.32 -0.75 5.25
CA VAL A 29 7.10 -1.53 4.03
C VAL A 29 7.55 -0.73 2.80
N VAL A 30 7.05 0.49 2.64
CA VAL A 30 7.39 1.35 1.50
C VAL A 30 8.88 1.71 1.51
N ARG A 31 9.49 2.04 2.67
CA ARG A 31 10.94 2.35 2.74
C ARG A 31 11.83 1.17 2.37
N SER A 32 11.37 -0.06 2.59
CA SER A 32 12.14 -1.26 2.25
C SER A 32 12.09 -1.62 0.76
N ALA A 33 11.28 -0.91 -0.03
CA ALA A 33 11.09 -1.17 -1.45
C ALA A 33 11.98 -0.28 -2.33
N GLU A 34 12.37 -0.80 -3.50
CA GLU A 34 13.03 -0.04 -4.57
C GLU A 34 12.01 0.63 -5.51
N ALA A 35 10.84 0.03 -5.66
CA ALA A 35 9.69 0.56 -6.40
C ALA A 35 8.39 0.00 -5.81
N VAL A 36 7.26 0.65 -6.07
CA VAL A 36 5.94 0.22 -5.60
C VAL A 36 5.03 -0.07 -6.79
N LEU A 37 4.31 -1.20 -6.74
CA LEU A 37 3.25 -1.52 -7.70
C LEU A 37 1.91 -1.52 -6.97
N ALA A 38 1.04 -0.57 -7.29
CA ALA A 38 -0.31 -0.53 -6.74
C ALA A 38 -1.27 -1.37 -7.61
N ILE A 39 -2.07 -2.21 -6.95
CA ILE A 39 -3.02 -3.12 -7.59
C ILE A 39 -4.41 -2.79 -7.06
N GLY A 40 -5.31 -2.35 -7.95
CA GLY A 40 -6.63 -1.85 -7.57
C GLY A 40 -6.59 -0.53 -6.80
N GLY A 41 -7.70 -0.18 -6.12
CA GLY A 41 -7.88 1.11 -5.46
C GLY A 41 -8.61 1.05 -4.13
N SER A 42 -8.02 1.64 -3.10
CA SER A 42 -8.64 1.92 -1.80
C SER A 42 -7.95 3.11 -1.13
N TRP A 43 -8.55 3.69 -0.10
CA TRP A 43 -7.92 4.78 0.66
C TRP A 43 -6.57 4.39 1.28
N GLY A 44 -6.42 3.13 1.70
CA GLY A 44 -5.14 2.60 2.17
C GLY A 44 -4.10 2.57 1.06
N THR A 45 -4.49 2.09 -0.12
CA THR A 45 -3.63 2.04 -1.32
C THR A 45 -3.15 3.44 -1.72
N LEU A 46 -4.04 4.44 -1.75
CA LEU A 46 -3.68 5.82 -2.04
C LEU A 46 -2.70 6.41 -1.02
N SER A 47 -2.86 6.06 0.25
CA SER A 47 -1.96 6.50 1.32
C SER A 47 -0.55 5.92 1.13
N GLU A 48 -0.43 4.66 0.72
CA GLU A 48 0.85 4.01 0.41
C GLU A 48 1.50 4.59 -0.86
N ILE A 49 0.71 4.87 -1.91
CA ILE A 49 1.18 5.55 -3.12
C ILE A 49 1.75 6.93 -2.79
N ALA A 50 1.02 7.72 -2.01
CA ALA A 50 1.47 9.05 -1.60
C ALA A 50 2.77 8.97 -0.79
N LEU A 51 2.88 7.97 0.10
CA LEU A 51 4.08 7.75 0.90
C LEU A 51 5.28 7.36 0.04
N ALA A 52 5.10 6.46 -0.94
CA ALA A 52 6.12 6.05 -1.88
C ALA A 52 6.65 7.24 -2.70
N LYS A 53 5.74 8.06 -3.23
CA LYS A 53 6.11 9.29 -3.94
C LYS A 53 6.85 10.28 -3.06
N LYS A 54 6.44 10.46 -1.79
CA LYS A 54 7.17 11.31 -0.82
C LYS A 54 8.58 10.80 -0.55
N MET A 55 8.81 9.50 -0.67
CA MET A 55 10.11 8.85 -0.49
C MET A 55 10.95 8.82 -1.76
N GLY A 56 10.45 9.32 -2.90
CA GLY A 56 11.16 9.35 -4.17
C GLY A 56 11.14 8.03 -4.93
N LEU A 57 10.23 7.12 -4.59
CA LEU A 57 10.11 5.83 -5.26
C LEU A 57 9.22 5.93 -6.50
N ASP A 58 9.57 5.14 -7.51
CA ASP A 58 8.72 4.93 -8.67
C ASP A 58 7.48 4.12 -8.28
N VAL A 59 6.34 4.50 -8.86
CA VAL A 59 5.05 3.86 -8.61
C VAL A 59 4.42 3.46 -9.93
N GLY A 60 4.26 2.15 -10.12
CA GLY A 60 3.50 1.57 -11.22
C GLY A 60 2.07 1.19 -10.79
N PHE A 61 1.22 0.92 -11.77
CA PHE A 61 -0.17 0.51 -11.55
C PHE A 61 -0.48 -0.74 -12.38
N LEU A 62 -1.23 -1.67 -11.78
CA LEU A 62 -1.74 -2.85 -12.47
C LEU A 62 -3.26 -2.96 -12.27
N GLY A 63 -3.99 -2.97 -13.38
CA GLY A 63 -5.46 -3.05 -13.38
C GLY A 63 -6.12 -1.68 -13.28
N THR A 64 -7.19 -1.60 -12.49
CA THR A 64 -8.02 -0.41 -12.31
C THR A 64 -7.23 0.76 -11.69
N PRO A 65 -7.40 2.01 -12.17
CA PRO A 65 -6.87 3.20 -11.54
C PRO A 65 -7.07 3.23 -10.01
N PRO A 66 -6.05 3.63 -9.21
CA PRO A 66 -6.10 3.53 -7.74
C PRO A 66 -7.18 4.33 -7.03
N ALA A 67 -7.78 5.29 -7.73
CA ALA A 67 -8.81 6.18 -7.20
C ALA A 67 -10.21 5.87 -7.76
N GLU A 68 -10.33 4.89 -8.65
CA GLU A 68 -11.61 4.53 -9.24
C GLU A 68 -12.58 4.02 -8.17
N GLY A 69 -13.81 4.51 -8.19
CA GLY A 69 -14.83 4.15 -7.20
C GLY A 69 -14.69 4.81 -5.82
N LEU A 70 -13.67 5.65 -5.59
CA LEU A 70 -13.50 6.37 -4.30
C LEU A 70 -14.21 7.72 -4.26
N GLY A 71 -14.91 8.12 -5.33
CA GLY A 71 -15.66 9.38 -5.38
C GLY A 71 -14.79 10.64 -5.33
N LEU A 72 -13.48 10.52 -5.62
CA LEU A 72 -12.57 11.65 -5.65
C LEU A 72 -12.87 12.57 -6.86
N PRO A 73 -12.95 13.89 -6.66
CA PRO A 73 -13.13 14.83 -7.77
C PRO A 73 -11.95 14.70 -8.74
N GLY A 74 -12.24 14.52 -10.04
CA GLY A 74 -11.25 14.28 -11.09
C GLY A 74 -10.97 12.80 -11.41
N PHE A 75 -11.51 11.85 -10.64
CA PHE A 75 -11.44 10.41 -10.93
C PHE A 75 -12.81 9.77 -11.20
N ALA A 76 -13.89 10.54 -11.05
CA ALA A 76 -15.22 10.14 -11.48
C ALA A 76 -15.34 10.35 -13.00
N GLY A 77 -15.23 9.26 -13.77
CA GLY A 77 -15.57 9.24 -15.19
C GLY A 77 -14.44 9.45 -16.18
N ALA A 78 -13.35 8.68 -16.07
CA ALA A 78 -12.54 8.40 -17.26
C ALA A 78 -13.22 7.24 -18.02
N GLU A 79 -14.11 7.58 -18.95
CA GLU A 79 -14.36 6.72 -20.13
C GLU A 79 -13.16 6.80 -21.09
#